data_AF-A0AAW0SFX1-F1
#
_entry.id   AF-A0AAW0SFX1-F1
#
_cell.length_a   1.000
_cell.length_b   1.000
_cell.length_c   1.000
_cell.angle_alpha   90.00
_cell.angle_beta   90.00
_cell.angle_gamma   90.00
#
_symmetry.space_group_name_H-M   'P 1'
#
loop_
_entity.id
_entity.type
_entity.pdbx_description
1 polymer ?
#
loop_
_entity_poly.entity_id
_entity_poly.type
_entity_poly.pdbx_seq_one_letter_code
_entity_poly.pdbx_strand_id
1 'polypeptide(L)'
;MGCACIPGKEATFKDSLDKSISYAKALDVPMIHIMVGKFDKNHTEEEHARTLEKNLRYAANLLNQEGIVGTDRTQKLHHLPRVLPKRLRHSCGSYFQDRLAKPAASS
;
A
#
# COMPACT_ATOMS: atom_id res chain seq x y z
N MET A 1 -6.06 1.70 -8.61
CA MET A 1 -5.85 0.77 -7.47
C MET A 1 -6.83 1.16 -6.39
N GLY A 2 -7.57 0.26 -5.74
CA GLY A 2 -8.62 0.69 -4.79
C GLY A 2 -9.09 -0.36 -3.78
N CYS A 3 -8.28 -1.39 -3.53
CA CYS A 3 -8.62 -2.52 -2.66
C CYS A 3 -7.47 -2.92 -1.72
N ALA A 4 -6.46 -2.08 -1.53
CA ALA A 4 -5.25 -2.44 -0.78
C ALA A 4 -5.55 -2.83 0.67
N CYS A 5 -6.60 -2.31 1.30
CA CYS A 5 -6.99 -2.66 2.66
C CYS A 5 -8.06 -3.75 2.76
N ILE A 6 -8.63 -4.28 1.68
CA ILE A 6 -9.81 -5.16 1.76
C ILE A 6 -9.36 -6.62 1.93
N PRO A 7 -9.62 -7.28 3.07
CA PRO A 7 -9.33 -8.70 3.25
C PRO A 7 -10.01 -9.54 2.17
N GLY A 8 -9.29 -10.52 1.64
CA GLY A 8 -9.80 -11.39 0.57
C GLY A 8 -9.71 -10.81 -0.84
N LYS A 9 -9.24 -9.56 -1.02
CA LYS A 9 -8.99 -8.94 -2.34
C LYS A 9 -7.52 -8.72 -2.64
N GLU A 10 -6.62 -9.43 -1.95
CA GLU A 10 -5.17 -9.29 -2.10
C GLU A 10 -4.72 -9.65 -3.53
N ALA A 11 -5.28 -10.70 -4.13
CA ALA A 11 -4.97 -11.08 -5.51
C ALA A 11 -5.34 -9.94 -6.49
N THR A 12 -6.54 -9.40 -6.36
CA THR A 12 -6.98 -8.25 -7.17
C THR A 12 -6.09 -7.03 -6.98
N PHE A 13 -5.60 -6.78 -5.76
CA PHE A 13 -4.64 -5.70 -5.50
C PHE A 13 -3.34 -5.91 -6.27
N LYS A 14 -2.77 -7.13 -6.21
CA LYS A 14 -1.53 -7.47 -6.91
C LYS A 14 -1.67 -7.36 -8.43
N ASP A 15 -2.71 -7.94 -9.01
CA ASP A 15 -2.98 -7.86 -10.45
C ASP A 15 -3.10 -6.40 -10.92
N SER A 16 -3.72 -5.57 -10.09
CA SER A 16 -3.88 -4.17 -10.39
C SER A 16 -2.53 -3.43 -10.29
N LEU A 17 -1.72 -3.74 -9.28
CA LEU A 17 -0.39 -3.17 -9.10
C LEU A 17 0.52 -3.52 -10.28
N ASP A 18 0.53 -4.77 -10.72
CA ASP A 18 1.34 -5.24 -11.87
C ASP A 18 0.96 -4.50 -13.16
N LYS A 19 -0.36 -4.29 -13.38
CA LYS A 19 -0.84 -3.46 -14.49
C LYS A 19 -0.38 -2.02 -14.36
N SER A 20 -0.45 -1.44 -13.17
CA SER A 20 0.04 -0.08 -12.94
C SER A 20 1.54 0.07 -13.18
N ILE A 21 2.35 -0.92 -12.80
CA ILE A 21 3.79 -0.97 -13.10
C ILE A 21 4.01 -1.04 -14.60
N SER A 22 3.29 -1.93 -15.28
CA SER A 22 3.38 -2.08 -16.73
C SER A 22 3.04 -0.77 -17.46
N TYR A 23 1.98 -0.08 -17.03
CA TYR A 23 1.63 1.24 -17.57
C TYR A 23 2.67 2.30 -17.22
N ALA A 24 3.21 2.28 -16.01
CA ALA A 24 4.20 3.26 -15.60
C ALA A 24 5.47 3.18 -16.45
N LYS A 25 5.94 1.95 -16.72
CA LYS A 25 7.08 1.68 -17.60
C LYS A 25 6.79 2.08 -19.05
N ALA A 26 5.59 1.78 -19.55
CA ALA A 26 5.21 2.15 -20.91
C ALA A 26 5.10 3.68 -21.13
N LEU A 27 4.76 4.42 -20.08
CA LEU A 27 4.60 5.87 -20.11
C LEU A 27 5.80 6.64 -19.55
N ASP A 28 6.87 5.95 -19.16
CA ASP A 28 8.06 6.50 -18.51
C ASP A 28 7.75 7.41 -17.31
N VAL A 29 6.76 7.01 -16.49
CA VAL A 29 6.41 7.74 -15.27
C VAL A 29 7.13 7.13 -14.06
N PRO A 30 7.83 7.94 -13.25
CA PRO A 30 8.63 7.44 -12.14
C PRO A 30 7.80 7.11 -10.89
N MET A 31 6.48 7.28 -10.94
CA MET A 31 5.63 7.24 -9.75
C MET A 31 4.27 6.59 -10.01
N ILE A 32 3.86 5.73 -9.07
CA ILE A 32 2.55 5.10 -9.06
C ILE A 32 1.79 5.49 -7.79
N HIS A 33 0.49 5.68 -7.98
CA HIS A 33 -0.42 5.99 -6.90
C HIS A 33 -1.18 4.76 -6.38
N ILE A 34 -1.03 4.46 -5.10
CA ILE A 34 -1.72 3.36 -4.43
C ILE A 34 -2.88 3.93 -3.61
N MET A 35 -4.12 3.60 -4.00
CA MET A 35 -5.29 3.95 -3.17
C MET A 35 -5.63 2.78 -2.25
N VAL A 36 -5.81 3.12 -0.97
CA VAL A 36 -6.06 2.18 0.12
C VAL A 36 -7.35 1.38 -0.08
N GLY A 37 -8.39 2.01 -0.62
CA GLY A 37 -9.72 1.42 -0.74
C GLY A 37 -10.63 1.79 0.42
N LYS A 38 -11.90 1.41 0.31
CA LYS A 38 -12.93 1.67 1.32
C LYS A 38 -13.00 0.50 2.30
N PHE A 39 -13.17 0.80 3.59
CA PHE A 39 -13.45 -0.19 4.62
C PHE A 39 -14.76 -0.93 4.32
N ASP A 40 -14.72 -2.24 4.52
CA ASP A 40 -15.87 -3.12 4.43
C ASP A 40 -16.44 -3.31 5.84
N LYS A 41 -17.76 -3.37 5.98
CA LYS A 41 -18.40 -3.57 7.30
C LYS A 41 -18.34 -5.02 7.76
N ASN A 42 -18.00 -5.95 6.87
CA ASN A 42 -17.93 -7.38 7.14
C ASN A 42 -16.61 -7.81 7.79
N HIS A 43 -15.63 -6.90 7.89
CA HIS A 43 -14.32 -7.18 8.44
C HIS A 43 -14.01 -6.22 9.58
N THR A 44 -13.15 -6.66 10.49
CA THR A 44 -12.69 -5.81 11.57
C THR A 44 -11.69 -4.79 11.06
N GLU A 45 -11.55 -3.73 11.83
CA GLU A 45 -10.57 -2.67 11.62
C GLU A 45 -9.13 -3.21 11.61
N GLU A 46 -8.84 -4.17 12.50
CA GLU A 46 -7.56 -4.86 12.58
C GLU A 46 -7.27 -5.72 11.34
N GLU A 47 -8.28 -6.42 10.81
CA GLU A 47 -8.15 -7.21 9.59
C GLU A 47 -7.80 -6.32 8.40
N HIS A 48 -8.53 -5.23 8.23
CA HIS A 48 -8.25 -4.23 7.21
C HIS A 48 -6.84 -3.63 7.34
N ALA A 49 -6.41 -3.30 8.56
CA ALA A 49 -5.08 -2.76 8.82
C ALA A 49 -3.95 -3.77 8.49
N ARG A 50 -4.13 -5.04 8.87
CA ARG A 50 -3.17 -6.12 8.55
C ARG A 50 -3.07 -6.36 7.05
N THR A 51 -4.21 -6.43 6.35
CA THR A 51 -4.22 -6.59 4.89
C THR A 51 -3.56 -5.40 4.20
N LEU A 52 -3.85 -4.17 4.65
CA LEU A 52 -3.21 -2.98 4.14
C LEU A 52 -1.69 -3.03 4.32
N GLU A 53 -1.20 -3.28 5.53
CA GLU A 53 0.24 -3.36 5.79
C GLU A 53 0.92 -4.40 4.89
N LYS A 54 0.35 -5.60 4.78
CA LYS A 54 0.87 -6.68 3.95
C LYS A 54 0.97 -6.28 2.48
N ASN A 55 -0.09 -5.67 1.94
CA ASN A 55 -0.15 -5.23 0.55
C ASN A 55 0.79 -4.06 0.27
N LEU A 56 0.90 -3.11 1.20
CA LEU A 56 1.83 -1.98 1.12
C LEU A 56 3.29 -2.43 1.13
N ARG A 57 3.65 -3.39 1.98
CA ARG A 57 5.00 -3.99 1.99
C ARG A 57 5.31 -4.72 0.69
N TYR A 58 4.36 -5.50 0.18
CA TYR A 58 4.51 -6.16 -1.12
C TYR A 58 4.75 -5.14 -2.24
N ALA A 59 3.93 -4.07 -2.28
CA ALA A 59 4.08 -3.02 -3.27
C ALA A 59 5.41 -2.28 -3.14
N ALA A 60 5.86 -1.96 -1.92
CA ALA A 60 7.14 -1.31 -1.69
C ALA A 60 8.30 -2.12 -2.30
N ASN A 61 8.33 -3.42 -2.04
CA ASN A 61 9.38 -4.31 -2.53
C ASN A 61 9.38 -4.40 -4.06
N LEU A 62 8.21 -4.58 -4.66
CA LEU A 62 8.08 -4.72 -6.11
C LEU A 62 8.43 -3.40 -6.83
N LEU A 63 7.92 -2.27 -6.35
CA LEU A 63 8.21 -0.97 -6.94
C LEU A 63 9.69 -0.59 -6.82
N ASN A 64 10.34 -0.97 -5.72
CA ASN A 64 11.78 -0.77 -5.54
C ASN A 64 12.62 -1.57 -6.56
N GLN A 65 12.22 -2.81 -6.87
CA GLN A 65 12.88 -3.62 -7.91
C GLN A 65 12.77 -2.98 -9.30
N GLU A 66 11.66 -2.30 -9.57
CA GLU A 66 11.40 -1.62 -10.85
C GLU A 66 11.91 -0.18 -10.90
N GLY A 67 12.50 0.34 -9.81
CA GLY A 67 12.95 1.73 -9.72
C GLY A 67 11.81 2.78 -9.70
N ILE A 68 10.59 2.36 -9.35
CA ILE A 68 9.40 3.21 -9.32
C ILE A 68 9.10 3.64 -7.89
N VAL A 69 8.65 4.89 -7.73
CA VAL A 69 8.21 5.42 -6.42
C VAL A 69 6.72 5.15 -6.21
N GLY A 70 6.38 4.44 -5.13
CA GLY A 70 5.01 4.31 -4.67
C GLY A 70 4.60 5.48 -3.77
N THR A 71 3.44 6.08 -4.03
CA THR A 71 2.80 7.03 -3.10
C THR A 71 1.42 6.53 -2.70
N ASP A 72 1.12 6.56 -1.41
CA ASP A 72 -0.26 6.48 -0.93
C ASP A 72 -0.80 7.91 -0.78
N ARG A 73 -1.97 8.19 -1.35
CA ARG A 73 -2.81 9.29 -0.83
C ARG A 73 -3.90 8.58 -0.09
N THR A 74 -3.70 8.40 1.20
CA THR A 74 -4.81 8.27 2.11
C THR A 74 -5.62 9.56 2.03
N GLN A 75 -6.73 9.56 1.30
CA GLN A 75 -7.71 10.63 1.43
C GLN A 75 -8.25 10.56 2.86
N LYS A 76 -7.76 11.46 3.72
CA LYS A 76 -8.13 11.66 5.12
C LYS A 76 -8.23 10.37 5.95
N LEU A 77 -7.13 10.09 6.66
CA LEU A 77 -7.03 9.16 7.79
C LEU A 77 -7.87 9.58 9.03
N HIS A 78 -8.95 10.37 8.88
CA HIS A 78 -9.77 10.85 10.01
C HIS A 78 -10.79 9.81 10.51
N HIS A 79 -11.12 8.80 9.69
CA HIS A 79 -12.04 7.71 10.05
C HIS A 79 -11.31 6.38 10.24
N LEU A 80 -9.98 6.42 10.31
CA LEU A 80 -9.16 5.23 10.47
C LEU A 80 -8.89 5.01 11.97
N PRO A 81 -9.31 3.88 12.53
CA PRO A 81 -9.02 3.51 13.91
C PRO A 81 -7.52 3.45 14.18
N ARG A 82 -7.18 3.60 15.46
CA ARG A 82 -5.81 3.76 15.97
C ARG A 82 -4.86 2.56 15.75
N VAL A 83 -5.18 1.62 14.87
CA VAL A 83 -4.45 0.36 14.63
C VAL A 83 -3.32 0.44 13.62
N LEU A 84 -3.28 1.46 12.74
CA LEU A 84 -2.08 1.67 11.93
C LEU A 84 -0.93 2.12 12.83
N PRO A 85 0.26 1.48 12.76
CA PRO A 85 1.41 1.91 13.55
C PRO A 85 1.65 3.40 13.30
N LYS A 86 1.97 4.16 14.36
CA LYS A 86 2.19 5.62 14.29
C LYS A 86 3.16 6.02 13.15
N ARG A 87 4.05 5.11 12.76
CA ARG A 87 5.02 5.20 11.66
C ARG A 87 4.39 5.39 10.27
N LEU A 88 3.16 4.92 10.05
CA LEU A 88 2.40 5.09 8.80
C LEU A 88 1.52 6.35 8.80
N ARG A 89 1.31 7.00 9.97
CA ARG A 89 0.45 8.19 10.08
C ARG A 89 1.11 9.50 9.65
N HIS A 90 2.45 9.51 9.57
CA HIS A 90 3.24 10.72 9.37
C HIS A 90 3.83 10.88 7.95
N SER A 91 3.41 10.09 6.97
CA SER A 91 3.84 10.27 5.58
C SER A 91 2.69 10.77 4.70
N CYS A 92 2.11 11.91 5.07
CA CYS A 92 1.50 12.75 4.04
C CYS A 92 2.67 13.31 3.21
N GLY A 93 3.14 12.56 2.21
CA GLY A 93 4.09 13.06 1.21
C GLY A 93 5.51 12.49 1.17
N SER A 94 5.84 11.36 1.80
CA SER A 94 7.23 10.84 1.69
C SER A 94 7.32 9.33 1.53
N TYR A 95 7.58 8.94 0.29
CA TYR A 95 8.41 7.81 -0.16
C TYR A 95 8.29 6.50 0.65
N PHE A 96 7.61 5.53 0.05
CA PHE A 96 7.51 4.15 0.53
C PHE A 96 8.86 3.45 0.75
N GLN A 97 9.92 3.89 0.07
CA GLN A 97 11.19 3.16 -0.04
C GLN A 97 11.95 3.07 1.29
N ASP A 98 12.05 4.16 2.07
CA ASP A 98 12.95 4.19 3.23
C ASP A 98 12.42 3.48 4.49
N ARG A 99 11.09 3.27 4.60
CA ARG A 99 10.49 2.88 5.89
C ARG A 99 9.84 1.50 5.94
N LEU A 100 9.57 0.87 4.80
CA LEU A 100 8.98 -0.48 4.76
C LEU A 100 9.98 -1.58 4.37
N ALA A 101 11.15 -1.21 3.83
CA ALA A 101 12.17 -2.14 3.33
C ALA A 101 12.98 -2.87 4.44
N LYS A 102 12.72 -2.62 5.73
CA LYS A 102 13.39 -3.40 6.79
C LYS A 102 12.78 -4.81 6.84
N PRO A 103 13.58 -5.88 6.67
CA PRO A 103 13.06 -7.24 6.67
C PRO A 103 12.42 -7.57 8.02
N ALA A 104 11.38 -8.41 7.99
CA ALA A 104 10.91 -9.10 9.18
C ALA A 104 12.12 -9.81 9.79
N ALA A 105 12.58 -9.33 10.95
CA ALA A 105 13.58 -10.02 11.73
C ALA A 105 12.99 -11.39 12.09
N SER A 106 13.60 -12.44 11.55
CA SER A 106 13.43 -13.81 11.94
C SER A 106 13.77 -13.97 13.42
N SER A 107 12.85 -14.50 14.21
CA SER A 107 13.10 -15.15 15.50
C SER A 107 12.04 -16.21 15.71
#